data_AF-A0A7L4KFS3-F1
#
_entry.id   AF-A0A7L4KFS3-F1
#
_cell.length_a   1.000
_cell.length_b   1.000
_cell.length_c   1.000
_cell.angle_alpha   90.00
_cell.angle_beta   90.00
_cell.angle_gamma   90.00
#
_symmetry.space_group_name_H-M   'P 1'
#
loop_
_entity.id
_entity.type
_entity.pdbx_description
1 polymer ?
#
loop_
_entity_poly.entity_id
_entity_poly.type
_entity_poly.pdbx_seq_one_letter_code
_entity_poly.pdbx_strand_id
1 'polypeptide(L)'
;LFSFQYYGIWSSEKVKSRVTEVIFSWTVWFPQEVKIRDAYQMLKKQGIVKEDPKVPEDKILPPPSPRPQNSIFDRDEEKSKLLAKLLRSDHPEDLQAANRLIKSMIKEEQEKSAKASRRDSTISEVSENVTRMDKLLENYQRQELSTAEQETLHTLFQRCEKLRPLLFRLASETVDDDEALGK
;
A
#
# COMPACT_ATOMS: atom_id res chain seq x y z
N LEU A 1 8.46 -19.50 -5.87
CA LEU A 1 8.49 -20.56 -4.83
C LEU A 1 8.55 -21.96 -5.42
N PHE A 2 7.94 -22.23 -6.59
CA PHE A 2 8.28 -23.41 -7.41
C PHE A 2 8.70 -22.96 -8.81
N SER A 3 9.97 -22.61 -8.95
CA SER A 3 10.64 -22.43 -10.24
C SER A 3 11.98 -23.13 -10.14
N PHE A 4 12.32 -23.97 -11.13
CA PHE A 4 13.64 -24.61 -11.23
C PHE A 4 14.76 -23.58 -11.36
N GLN A 5 14.46 -22.37 -11.83
CA GLN A 5 15.47 -21.32 -12.01
C GLN A 5 15.72 -20.49 -10.75
N TYR A 6 14.82 -20.47 -9.75
CA TYR A 6 15.03 -19.66 -8.55
C TYR A 6 14.45 -20.30 -7.28
N TYR A 7 15.35 -20.71 -6.38
CA TYR A 7 15.17 -21.00 -4.94
C TYR A 7 14.15 -22.09 -4.51
N GLY A 8 13.44 -22.78 -5.41
CA GLY A 8 12.49 -23.84 -5.02
C GLY A 8 13.13 -25.04 -4.31
N ILE A 9 14.43 -25.29 -4.54
CA ILE A 9 15.18 -26.41 -3.95
C ILE A 9 15.41 -26.22 -2.44
N TRP A 10 15.54 -24.98 -1.97
CA TRP A 10 15.98 -24.63 -0.60
C TRP A 10 14.84 -24.41 0.41
N SER A 11 13.58 -24.57 0.00
CA SER A 11 12.44 -24.44 0.92
C SER A 11 12.32 -25.64 1.85
N SER A 12 11.97 -25.41 3.12
CA SER A 12 11.78 -26.48 4.10
C SER A 12 10.61 -27.40 3.72
N GLU A 13 10.64 -28.65 4.19
CA GLU A 13 9.57 -29.64 3.92
C GLU A 13 8.20 -29.14 4.40
N LYS A 14 8.17 -28.39 5.52
CA LYS A 14 6.97 -27.75 6.05
C LYS A 14 6.38 -26.72 5.09
N VAL A 15 7.22 -25.90 4.45
CA VAL A 15 6.78 -24.92 3.46
C VAL A 15 6.29 -25.62 2.20
N LYS A 16 7.02 -26.63 1.72
CA LYS A 16 6.63 -27.43 0.55
C LYS A 16 5.26 -28.09 0.79
N SER A 17 5.10 -28.78 1.91
CA SER A 17 3.83 -29.40 2.32
C SER A 17 2.69 -28.39 2.36
N ARG A 18 2.90 -27.22 2.99
CA ARG A 18 1.86 -26.19 3.08
C ARG A 18 1.47 -25.64 1.72
N VAL A 19 2.41 -25.41 0.81
CA VAL A 19 2.09 -24.92 -0.53
C VAL A 19 1.38 -25.99 -1.34
N THR A 20 1.76 -27.27 -1.19
CA THR A 20 1.05 -28.40 -1.81
C THR A 20 -0.40 -28.50 -1.32
N GLU A 21 -0.64 -28.37 -0.01
CA GLU A 21 -1.99 -28.31 0.57
C GLU A 21 -2.82 -27.17 -0.02
N VAL A 22 -2.23 -25.98 -0.17
CA VAL A 22 -2.90 -24.79 -0.72
C VAL A 22 -3.28 -25.01 -2.19
N ILE A 23 -2.33 -25.44 -3.02
CA ILE A 23 -2.59 -25.65 -4.46
C ILE A 23 -3.61 -26.77 -4.65
N PHE A 24 -3.50 -27.87 -3.90
CA PHE A 24 -4.49 -28.94 -3.92
C PHE A 24 -5.87 -28.43 -3.51
N SER A 25 -5.96 -27.65 -2.42
CA SER A 25 -7.22 -27.03 -1.99
C SER A 25 -7.85 -26.21 -3.12
N TRP A 26 -7.05 -25.43 -3.85
CA TRP A 26 -7.55 -24.64 -4.98
C TRP A 26 -8.00 -25.48 -6.18
N THR A 27 -7.40 -26.66 -6.42
CA THR A 27 -7.93 -27.58 -7.45
C THR A 27 -9.32 -28.11 -7.09
N VAL A 28 -9.62 -28.25 -5.80
CA VAL A 28 -10.93 -28.68 -5.30
C VAL A 28 -11.93 -27.52 -5.32
N TRP A 29 -11.51 -26.31 -4.90
CA TRP A 29 -12.35 -25.11 -4.93
C TRP A 29 -12.70 -24.63 -6.34
N PHE A 30 -11.80 -24.80 -7.31
CA PHE A 30 -11.98 -24.36 -8.70
C PHE A 30 -11.87 -25.53 -9.69
N PRO A 31 -12.82 -26.47 -9.69
CA PRO A 31 -12.74 -27.65 -10.55
C PRO A 31 -12.76 -27.31 -12.05
N GLN A 32 -13.30 -26.13 -12.40
CA GLN A 32 -13.38 -25.63 -13.78
C GLN A 32 -12.09 -24.91 -14.24
N GLU A 33 -11.23 -24.49 -13.33
CA GLU A 33 -10.02 -23.73 -13.68
C GLU A 33 -8.88 -24.67 -14.07
N VAL A 34 -8.77 -24.91 -15.37
CA VAL A 34 -7.83 -25.87 -15.95
C VAL A 34 -6.38 -25.50 -15.62
N LYS A 35 -6.03 -24.22 -15.56
CA LYS A 35 -4.65 -23.78 -15.28
C LYS A 35 -4.16 -24.16 -13.89
N ILE A 36 -5.05 -24.11 -12.89
CA ILE A 36 -4.71 -24.51 -11.50
C ILE A 36 -4.46 -26.02 -11.44
N ARG A 37 -5.29 -26.81 -12.12
CA ARG A 37 -5.13 -28.25 -12.23
C ARG A 37 -3.84 -28.63 -12.97
N ASP A 38 -3.57 -27.98 -14.10
CA ASP A 38 -2.39 -28.26 -14.92
C ASP A 38 -1.11 -27.90 -14.17
N ALA A 39 -1.09 -26.78 -13.44
CA ALA A 39 0.02 -26.41 -12.58
C ALA A 39 0.27 -27.47 -11.49
N TYR A 40 -0.79 -27.96 -10.82
CA TYR A 40 -0.66 -29.03 -9.82
C TYR A 40 -0.13 -30.34 -10.43
N GLN A 41 -0.66 -30.74 -11.59
CA GLN A 41 -0.19 -31.93 -12.30
C GLN A 41 1.27 -31.79 -12.75
N MET A 42 1.69 -30.60 -13.18
CA MET A 42 3.08 -30.33 -13.53
C MET A 42 4.01 -30.48 -12.32
N LEU A 43 3.60 -30.02 -11.13
CA LEU A 43 4.34 -30.22 -9.89
C LEU A 43 4.45 -31.71 -9.51
N LYS A 44 3.40 -32.51 -9.76
CA LYS A 44 3.47 -33.98 -9.60
C LYS A 44 4.42 -34.63 -10.60
N LYS A 45 4.32 -34.27 -11.89
CA LYS A 45 5.21 -34.78 -12.95
C LYS A 45 6.68 -34.47 -12.69
N GLN A 46 6.97 -33.32 -12.10
CA GLN A 46 8.32 -32.90 -11.72
C GLN A 46 8.83 -33.57 -10.43
N GLY A 47 8.04 -34.44 -9.78
CA GLY A 47 8.40 -35.12 -8.54
C GLY A 47 8.46 -34.21 -7.31
N ILE A 48 7.98 -32.96 -7.44
CA ILE A 48 7.92 -31.97 -6.36
C ILE A 48 6.80 -32.33 -5.39
N VAL A 49 5.67 -32.80 -5.92
CA VAL A 49 4.56 -33.36 -5.14
C VAL A 49 4.60 -34.87 -5.29
N LYS A 50 5.00 -35.56 -4.22
CA LYS A 50 5.15 -37.03 -4.21
C LYS A 50 3.83 -37.75 -3.97
N GLU A 51 3.01 -37.23 -3.06
CA GLU A 51 1.69 -37.77 -2.73
C GLU A 51 0.69 -36.64 -2.64
N ASP A 52 -0.58 -36.93 -2.97
CA ASP A 52 -1.66 -35.96 -2.76
C ASP A 52 -1.87 -35.76 -1.25
N PRO A 53 -1.97 -34.51 -0.79
CA PRO A 53 -2.16 -34.25 0.62
C PRO A 53 -3.54 -34.76 1.04
N LYS A 54 -3.59 -35.54 2.13
CA LYS A 54 -4.84 -35.98 2.75
C LYS A 54 -5.44 -34.83 3.55
N VAL A 55 -5.96 -33.82 2.84
CA VAL A 55 -6.63 -32.66 3.43
C VAL A 55 -8.09 -33.06 3.71
N PRO A 56 -8.53 -33.11 4.99
CA PRO A 56 -9.95 -33.26 5.30
C PRO A 56 -10.77 -32.14 4.65
N GLU A 57 -12.02 -32.40 4.27
CA GLU A 57 -12.90 -31.42 3.61
C GLU A 57 -12.99 -30.09 4.41
N ASP A 58 -12.99 -30.18 5.74
CA ASP A 58 -13.02 -29.01 6.65
C ASP A 58 -11.75 -28.15 6.64
N LYS A 59 -10.65 -28.62 6.02
CA LYS A 59 -9.36 -27.90 5.95
C LYS A 59 -9.04 -27.39 4.55
N ILE A 60 -9.97 -27.53 3.59
CA ILE A 60 -9.78 -27.01 2.24
C ILE A 60 -9.76 -25.48 2.30
N LEU A 61 -8.61 -24.89 1.99
CA LEU A 61 -8.40 -23.45 2.12
C LEU A 61 -9.15 -22.71 1.00
N PRO A 62 -9.98 -21.70 1.33
CA PRO A 62 -10.63 -20.89 0.31
C PRO A 62 -9.58 -20.12 -0.51
N PRO A 63 -9.94 -19.69 -1.73
CA PRO A 63 -9.12 -18.75 -2.46
C PRO A 63 -8.86 -17.47 -1.65
N PRO A 64 -7.73 -16.80 -1.89
CA PRO A 64 -7.49 -15.49 -1.31
C PRO A 64 -8.58 -14.53 -1.76
N SER A 65 -8.99 -13.63 -0.85
CA SER A 65 -9.96 -12.59 -1.16
C SER A 65 -9.54 -11.81 -2.41
N PRO A 66 -10.50 -11.37 -3.25
CA PRO A 66 -10.21 -10.53 -4.39
C PRO A 66 -9.39 -9.31 -3.98
N ARG A 67 -8.52 -8.86 -4.89
CA ARG A 67 -7.80 -7.60 -4.71
C ARG A 67 -8.80 -6.46 -4.45
N PRO A 68 -8.53 -5.53 -3.50
CA PRO A 68 -9.37 -4.36 -3.29
C PRO A 68 -9.56 -3.56 -4.58
N GLN A 69 -10.79 -3.13 -4.87
CA GLN A 69 -11.18 -2.44 -6.11
C GLN A 69 -10.57 -1.03 -6.26
N ASN A 70 -9.93 -0.50 -5.22
CA ASN A 70 -9.29 0.82 -5.20
C ASN A 70 -7.76 0.72 -5.16
N SER A 71 -7.19 -0.31 -5.80
CA SER A 71 -5.74 -0.46 -5.90
C SER A 71 -5.14 0.70 -6.70
N ILE A 72 -3.85 0.98 -6.50
CA ILE A 72 -3.10 1.99 -7.27
C ILE A 72 -3.22 1.76 -8.79
N PHE A 73 -3.44 0.50 -9.18
CA PHE A 73 -3.55 0.05 -10.57
C PHE A 73 -4.94 0.25 -11.18
N ASP A 74 -5.94 0.57 -10.36
CA ASP A 74 -7.35 0.67 -10.75
C ASP A 74 -7.87 2.12 -10.69
N ARG A 75 -7.10 3.06 -10.10
CA ARG A 75 -7.50 4.47 -9.96
C ARG A 75 -7.59 5.23 -11.28
N ASP A 76 -6.70 4.93 -12.21
CA ASP A 76 -6.64 5.54 -13.54
C ASP A 76 -7.13 4.50 -14.55
N GLU A 77 -8.35 4.69 -15.05
CA GLU A 77 -9.03 3.72 -15.92
C GLU A 77 -8.26 3.50 -17.24
N GLU A 78 -7.61 4.53 -17.77
CA GLU A 78 -6.83 4.45 -19.00
C GLU A 78 -5.53 3.66 -18.77
N LYS A 79 -4.77 3.99 -17.71
CA LYS A 79 -3.56 3.26 -17.34
C LYS A 79 -3.90 1.80 -16.97
N SER A 80 -5.03 1.55 -16.31
CA SER A 80 -5.49 0.21 -15.95
C SER A 80 -5.79 -0.66 -17.19
N LYS A 81 -6.54 -0.12 -18.16
CA LYS A 81 -6.84 -0.80 -19.43
C LYS A 81 -5.57 -1.08 -20.23
N LEU A 82 -4.66 -0.11 -20.31
CA LEU A 82 -3.37 -0.27 -20.99
C LEU A 82 -2.53 -1.37 -20.31
N LEU A 83 -2.42 -1.34 -18.99
CA LEU A 83 -1.68 -2.34 -18.22
C LEU A 83 -2.26 -3.74 -18.46
N ALA A 84 -3.59 -3.89 -18.44
CA ALA A 84 -4.25 -5.15 -18.71
C ALA A 84 -3.98 -5.67 -20.14
N LYS A 85 -3.94 -4.77 -21.13
CA LYS A 85 -3.58 -5.13 -22.52
C LYS A 85 -2.14 -5.61 -22.62
N LEU A 86 -1.19 -4.87 -22.04
CA LEU A 86 0.24 -5.21 -22.08
C LEU A 86 0.54 -6.54 -21.37
N LEU A 87 -0.11 -6.82 -20.23
CA LEU A 87 0.06 -8.06 -19.48
C LEU A 87 -0.54 -9.30 -20.17
N ARG A 88 -1.47 -9.12 -21.11
CA ARG A 88 -2.07 -10.21 -21.90
C ARG A 88 -1.30 -10.50 -23.19
N SER A 89 -0.31 -9.70 -23.52
CA SER A 89 0.52 -9.90 -24.70
C SER A 89 1.60 -10.96 -24.46
N ASP A 90 1.89 -11.76 -25.48
CA ASP A 90 3.00 -12.72 -25.47
C ASP A 90 4.32 -12.08 -25.95
N HIS A 91 4.28 -10.80 -26.36
CA HIS A 91 5.46 -10.08 -26.83
C HIS A 91 6.33 -9.60 -25.66
N PRO A 92 7.65 -9.88 -25.67
CA PRO A 92 8.54 -9.47 -24.59
C PRO A 92 8.62 -7.95 -24.42
N GLU A 93 8.46 -7.19 -25.50
CA GLU A 93 8.44 -5.72 -25.49
C GLU A 93 7.23 -5.18 -24.71
N ASP A 94 6.06 -5.79 -24.90
CA ASP A 94 4.83 -5.40 -24.21
C ASP A 94 4.91 -5.72 -22.71
N LEU A 95 5.48 -6.89 -22.36
CA LEU A 95 5.75 -7.23 -20.96
C LEU A 95 6.77 -6.27 -20.32
N GLN A 96 7.78 -5.82 -21.09
CA GLN A 96 8.71 -4.81 -20.63
C GLN A 96 8.03 -3.45 -20.42
N ALA A 97 7.12 -3.06 -21.32
CA ALA A 97 6.32 -1.85 -21.19
C ALA A 97 5.39 -1.93 -19.96
N ALA A 98 4.73 -3.06 -19.72
CA ALA A 98 3.91 -3.30 -18.52
C ALA A 98 4.74 -3.10 -17.24
N ASN A 99 5.95 -3.67 -17.20
CA ASN A 99 6.85 -3.51 -16.06
C ASN A 99 7.26 -2.05 -15.81
N ARG A 100 7.50 -1.27 -16.88
CA ARG A 100 7.79 0.16 -16.76
C ARG A 100 6.59 0.93 -16.24
N LEU A 101 5.39 0.62 -16.75
CA LEU A 101 4.14 1.25 -16.32
C LEU A 101 3.86 0.96 -14.84
N ILE A 102 3.97 -0.29 -14.40
CA ILE A 102 3.81 -0.69 -12.99
C ILE A 102 4.76 0.11 -12.09
N LYS A 103 6.05 0.19 -12.46
CA LYS A 103 7.05 0.96 -11.69
C LYS A 103 6.69 2.44 -11.62
N SER A 104 6.22 3.02 -12.72
CA SER A 104 5.79 4.42 -12.77
C SER A 104 4.60 4.67 -11.85
N MET A 105 3.55 3.82 -11.91
CA MET A 105 2.35 3.96 -11.08
C MET A 105 2.68 3.83 -9.58
N ILE A 106 3.57 2.91 -9.20
CA ILE A 106 4.03 2.79 -7.81
C ILE A 106 4.77 4.05 -7.37
N LYS A 107 5.67 4.56 -8.20
CA LYS A 107 6.46 5.76 -7.88
C LYS A 107 5.57 7.00 -7.74
N GLU A 108 4.62 7.17 -8.65
CA GLU A 108 3.63 8.26 -8.63
C GLU A 108 2.78 8.21 -7.35
N GLU A 109 2.27 7.04 -6.97
CA GLU A 109 1.50 6.89 -5.72
C GLU A 109 2.38 7.14 -4.47
N GLN A 110 3.64 6.69 -4.48
CA GLN A 110 4.57 6.98 -3.38
C GLN A 110 4.81 8.47 -3.23
N GLU A 111 5.08 9.19 -4.32
CA GLU A 111 5.26 10.64 -4.31
C GLU A 111 3.99 11.36 -3.85
N LYS A 112 2.82 10.94 -4.34
CA LYS A 112 1.52 11.48 -3.91
C LYS A 112 1.28 11.26 -2.42
N SER A 113 1.54 10.05 -1.92
CA SER A 113 1.38 9.70 -0.50
C SER A 113 2.35 10.48 0.40
N ALA A 114 3.59 10.71 -0.05
CA ALA A 114 4.57 11.50 0.69
C ALA A 114 4.17 12.98 0.76
N LYS A 115 3.66 13.56 -0.33
CA LYS A 115 3.11 14.92 -0.34
C LYS A 115 1.92 15.05 0.62
N ALA A 116 0.96 14.13 0.55
CA ALA A 116 -0.19 14.10 1.45
C ALA A 116 0.24 13.98 2.92
N SER A 117 1.12 13.02 3.23
CA SER A 117 1.64 12.84 4.60
C SER A 117 2.37 14.07 5.13
N ARG A 118 3.15 14.75 4.29
CA ARG A 118 3.84 16.00 4.67
C ARG A 118 2.85 17.11 4.96
N ARG A 119 1.81 17.25 4.14
CA ARG A 119 0.74 18.22 4.34
C ARG A 119 0.01 17.93 5.64
N ASP A 120 -0.47 16.71 5.83
CA ASP A 120 -1.24 16.31 7.02
C ASP A 120 -0.43 16.49 8.30
N SER A 121 0.86 16.12 8.28
CA SER A 121 1.77 16.35 9.41
C SER A 121 1.96 17.83 9.73
N THR A 122 2.14 18.67 8.71
CA THR A 122 2.31 20.13 8.89
C THR A 122 1.03 20.77 9.42
N ILE A 123 -0.14 20.39 8.88
CA ILE A 123 -1.44 20.89 9.33
C ILE A 123 -1.71 20.44 10.76
N SER A 124 -1.43 19.17 11.11
CA SER A 124 -1.57 18.67 12.49
C SER A 124 -0.70 19.47 13.44
N GLU A 125 0.57 19.71 13.10
CA GLU A 125 1.48 20.49 13.93
C GLU A 125 1.00 21.93 14.15
N VAL A 126 0.51 22.59 13.10
CA VAL A 126 -0.08 23.93 13.20
C VAL A 126 -1.31 23.91 14.10
N SER A 127 -2.23 22.97 13.87
CA SER A 127 -3.47 22.82 14.64
C SER A 127 -3.19 22.57 16.12
N GLU A 128 -2.24 21.69 16.45
CA GLU A 128 -1.82 21.40 17.82
C GLU A 128 -1.21 22.63 18.50
N ASN A 129 -0.33 23.36 17.80
CA ASN A 129 0.29 24.57 18.32
C ASN A 129 -0.76 25.67 18.59
N VAL A 130 -1.67 25.92 17.63
CA VAL A 130 -2.76 26.90 17.77
C VAL A 130 -3.67 26.52 18.94
N THR A 131 -4.12 25.26 19.02
CA THR A 131 -4.96 24.77 20.12
C THR A 131 -4.29 24.95 21.48
N ARG A 132 -2.96 24.76 21.57
CA ARG A 132 -2.22 24.95 22.81
C ARG A 132 -2.05 26.43 23.16
N MET A 133 -1.81 27.29 22.17
CA MET A 133 -1.75 28.75 22.36
C MET A 133 -3.11 29.28 22.84
N ASP A 134 -4.21 28.87 22.22
CA ASP A 134 -5.56 29.29 22.60
C ASP A 134 -5.87 28.96 24.06
N LYS A 135 -5.52 27.75 24.52
CA LYS A 135 -5.67 27.35 25.94
C LYS A 135 -4.86 28.22 26.90
N LEU A 136 -3.63 28.58 26.54
CA LEU A 136 -2.81 29.47 27.37
C LEU A 136 -3.38 30.90 27.39
N LEU A 137 -3.89 31.39 26.26
CA LEU A 137 -4.51 32.71 26.16
C LEU A 137 -5.86 32.78 26.91
N GLU A 138 -6.66 31.71 26.89
CA GLU A 138 -7.87 31.61 27.73
C GLU A 138 -7.54 31.64 29.22
N ASN A 139 -6.46 30.96 29.63
CA ASN A 139 -5.99 31.00 31.02
C ASN A 139 -5.52 32.41 31.42
N TYR A 140 -4.82 33.12 30.52
CA TYR A 140 -4.41 34.51 30.73
C TYR A 140 -5.59 35.46 30.96
N GLN A 141 -6.70 35.25 30.23
CA GLN A 141 -7.91 36.06 30.42
C GLN A 141 -8.55 35.84 31.80
N ARG A 142 -8.30 34.69 32.45
CA ARG A 142 -8.86 34.34 33.77
C ARG A 142 -7.91 34.69 34.93
N GLN A 143 -6.60 34.70 34.69
CA GLN A 143 -5.55 34.99 35.67
C GLN A 143 -4.22 35.37 34.99
N GLU A 144 -3.25 35.93 35.70
CA GLU A 144 -1.90 36.14 35.14
C GLU A 144 -1.22 34.80 34.80
N LEU A 145 -0.51 34.75 33.67
CA LEU A 145 0.28 33.58 33.28
C LEU A 145 1.55 33.50 34.13
N SER A 146 1.94 32.28 34.49
CA SER A 146 3.25 32.02 35.07
C SER A 146 4.38 32.28 34.06
N THR A 147 5.60 32.54 34.56
CA THR A 147 6.79 32.73 33.71
C THR A 147 7.02 31.54 32.76
N ALA A 148 6.80 30.32 33.23
CA ALA A 148 6.93 29.11 32.40
C ALA A 148 5.88 29.03 31.27
N GLU A 149 4.65 29.48 31.53
CA GLU A 149 3.60 29.55 30.52
C GLU A 149 3.89 30.65 29.49
N GLN A 150 4.46 31.78 29.91
CA GLN A 150 4.90 32.86 29.01
C GLN A 150 6.03 32.38 28.08
N GLU A 151 7.03 31.68 28.60
CA GLU A 151 8.11 31.08 27.79
C GLU A 151 7.57 30.03 26.82
N THR A 152 6.61 29.22 27.26
CA THR A 152 5.92 28.24 26.40
C THR A 152 5.16 28.94 25.27
N LEU A 153 4.40 30.00 25.58
CA LEU A 153 3.65 30.77 24.60
C LEU A 153 4.57 31.42 23.56
N HIS A 154 5.69 32.00 23.99
CA HIS A 154 6.70 32.57 23.09
C HIS A 154 7.32 31.51 22.18
N THR A 155 7.60 30.32 22.72
CA THR A 155 8.13 29.19 21.94
C THR A 155 7.13 28.71 20.87
N LEU A 156 5.85 28.58 21.24
CA LEU A 156 4.79 28.21 20.30
C LEU A 156 4.61 29.26 19.20
N PHE A 157 4.63 30.55 19.56
CA PHE A 157 4.56 31.64 18.60
C PHE A 157 5.70 31.58 17.56
N GLN A 158 6.95 31.44 18.03
CA GLN A 158 8.10 31.31 17.13
C GLN A 158 8.01 30.08 16.23
N ARG A 159 7.43 28.99 16.73
CA ARG A 159 7.21 27.77 15.94
C ARG A 159 6.16 28.01 14.85
N CYS A 160 5.03 28.64 15.17
CA CYS A 160 4.00 29.01 14.20
C CYS A 160 4.55 29.94 13.10
N GLU A 161 5.36 30.94 13.45
CA GLU A 161 6.01 31.83 12.48
C GLU A 161 6.91 31.07 11.50
N LYS A 162 7.62 30.04 11.96
CA LYS A 162 8.44 29.17 11.09
C LYS A 162 7.60 28.25 10.19
N LEU A 163 6.40 27.88 10.62
CA LEU A 163 5.48 27.03 9.85
C LEU A 163 4.76 27.84 8.75
N ARG A 164 4.59 29.14 8.93
CA ARG A 164 3.93 30.04 7.96
C ARG A 164 4.47 29.91 6.51
N PRO A 165 5.78 30.05 6.23
CA PRO A 165 6.28 29.88 4.87
C PRO A 165 6.13 28.44 4.34
N LEU A 166 6.14 27.43 5.22
CA LEU A 166 5.92 26.04 4.83
C LEU A 166 4.48 25.82 4.36
N LEU A 167 3.49 26.38 5.07
CA LEU A 167 2.09 26.34 4.66
C LEU A 167 1.86 27.01 3.30
N PHE A 168 2.45 28.19 3.06
CA PHE A 168 2.36 28.84 1.75
C PHE A 168 2.94 27.98 0.63
N ARG A 169 4.09 27.35 0.86
CA ARG A 169 4.67 26.43 -0.12
C ARG A 169 3.78 25.22 -0.36
N LEU A 170 3.25 24.61 0.69
CA LEU A 170 2.34 23.46 0.57
C LEU A 170 1.08 23.81 -0.20
N ALA A 171 0.48 24.98 0.04
CA ALA A 171 -0.68 25.46 -0.72
C ALA A 171 -0.34 25.64 -2.21
N SER A 172 0.83 26.22 -2.52
CA SER A 172 1.31 26.36 -3.91
C SER A 172 1.58 25.01 -4.59
N GLU A 173 2.04 24.00 -3.84
CA GLU A 173 2.30 22.64 -4.33
C GLU A 173 1.02 21.79 -4.49
N THR A 174 -0.12 22.25 -3.97
CA THR A 174 -1.40 21.50 -3.93
C THR A 174 -2.47 22.11 -4.84
N VAL A 175 -2.10 23.03 -5.74
CA VAL A 175 -3.05 23.75 -6.63
C VAL A 175 -3.85 22.82 -7.56
N ASP A 176 -3.36 21.59 -7.77
CA ASP A 176 -3.98 20.55 -8.57
C ASP A 176 -5.00 19.68 -7.80
N ASP A 177 -5.17 19.89 -6.49
CA ASP A 177 -6.05 19.11 -5.60
C ASP A 177 -6.94 20.06 -4.75
N ASP A 178 -8.01 20.58 -5.35
CA ASP A 178 -8.94 21.55 -4.75
C ASP A 178 -9.53 21.08 -3.41
N GLU A 179 -9.77 19.76 -3.25
CA GLU A 179 -10.28 19.20 -2.00
C GLU A 179 -9.24 19.29 -0.88
N ALA A 180 -7.96 19.15 -1.23
CA ALA A 180 -6.87 19.29 -0.28
C ALA A 180 -6.51 20.74 0.04
N LEU A 181 -6.80 21.70 -0.85
CA LEU A 181 -6.61 23.13 -0.59
C LEU A 181 -7.68 23.72 0.34
N GLY A 182 -8.89 23.15 0.33
CA GLY A 182 -10.01 23.62 1.16
C GLY A 182 -10.02 23.09 2.60
N LYS A 183 -9.04 22.26 2.98
CA LYS A 183 -8.87 21.69 4.34
C LYS A 183 -7.83 22.48 5.12
#